data_AF-A0A3D4H7D1-F1
#
_entry.id   AF-A0A3D4H7D1-F1
#
_cell.length_a   1.000
_cell.length_b   1.000
_cell.length_c   1.000
_cell.angle_alpha   90.00
_cell.angle_beta   90.00
_cell.angle_gamma   90.00
#
_symmetry.space_group_name_H-M   'P 1'
#
loop_
_entity.id
_entity.type
_entity.pdbx_description
1 polymer ?
#
loop_
_entity_poly.entity_id
_entity_poly.type
_entity_poly.pdbx_seq_one_letter_code
_entity_poly.pdbx_strand_id
1 'polypeptide(L)'
;MLDDPKERKYLILFGLYVGFWGMLQCLTVKLVPLDLAWLGLGTLAFSYGSFAHAFTFPCTDAAAEIWGAKRARMMVYMGTAVYIVCTVFLFLAVQAPPAEGWPLNDAYVALFQGGPRIILGSLLATLSAQLWDIYVFEWVKKRTGEKNLWLRNNVSTFGSQLLDTTIFCTIAFYGIIPNDVMPKLIIGSYLMKLLVAVIDTPIVYIVVYWVTGHWTSKGDIVEEETNDGDNETGATS
;
A
#
# COMPACT_ATOMS: atom_id res chain seq x y z
N MET A 1 21.97 -13.65 -10.07
CA MET A 1 20.69 -13.08 -9.56
C MET A 1 20.35 -11.76 -10.26
N LEU A 2 21.31 -10.86 -10.52
CA LEU A 2 21.10 -9.64 -11.32
C LEU A 2 21.14 -9.86 -12.84
N ASP A 3 21.59 -11.04 -13.27
CA ASP A 3 21.73 -11.41 -14.68
C ASP A 3 20.37 -11.70 -15.34
N ASP A 4 19.35 -12.07 -14.55
CA ASP A 4 17.98 -12.20 -15.03
C ASP A 4 17.33 -10.80 -15.15
N PRO A 5 16.95 -10.36 -16.37
CA PRO A 5 16.27 -9.09 -16.56
C PRO A 5 14.93 -8.98 -15.80
N LYS A 6 14.19 -10.08 -15.60
CA LYS A 6 12.91 -10.08 -14.88
C LYS A 6 13.16 -9.84 -13.39
N GLU A 7 14.15 -10.52 -12.80
CA GLU A 7 14.55 -10.34 -11.40
C GLU A 7 15.07 -8.91 -11.14
N ARG A 8 15.88 -8.36 -12.05
CA ARG A 8 16.36 -6.97 -11.91
C ARG A 8 15.20 -5.97 -11.88
N LYS A 9 14.18 -6.14 -12.72
CA LYS A 9 12.99 -5.28 -12.73
C LYS A 9 12.15 -5.44 -11.45
N TYR A 10 12.04 -6.65 -10.92
CA TYR A 10 11.43 -6.89 -9.60
C TYR A 10 12.13 -6.08 -8.52
N LEU A 11 13.47 -6.13 -8.45
CA LEU A 11 14.24 -5.41 -7.45
C LEU A 11 14.09 -3.88 -7.57
N ILE A 12 13.94 -3.36 -8.79
CA ILE A 12 13.64 -1.93 -9.01
C ILE A 12 12.27 -1.57 -8.41
N LEU A 13 11.21 -2.33 -8.74
CA LEU A 13 9.88 -2.11 -8.18
C LEU A 13 9.85 -2.28 -6.66
N PHE A 14 10.55 -3.28 -6.14
CA PHE A 14 10.74 -3.51 -4.72
C PHE A 14 11.40 -2.30 -4.05
N GLY A 15 12.49 -1.79 -4.62
CA GLY A 15 13.20 -0.62 -4.09
C GLY A 15 12.34 0.65 -4.13
N LEU A 16 11.59 0.87 -5.21
CA LEU A 16 10.64 1.98 -5.30
C LEU A 16 9.55 1.89 -4.24
N TYR A 17 8.93 0.71 -4.09
CA TYR A 17 7.91 0.45 -3.09
C TYR A 17 8.43 0.76 -1.68
N VAL A 18 9.57 0.17 -1.30
CA VAL A 18 10.17 0.36 0.03
C VAL A 18 10.58 1.83 0.24
N GLY A 19 11.09 2.51 -0.80
CA GLY A 19 11.44 3.92 -0.75
C GLY A 19 10.25 4.83 -0.51
N PHE A 20 9.17 4.69 -1.30
CA PHE A 20 7.93 5.43 -1.10
C PHE A 20 7.35 5.17 0.29
N TRP A 21 7.37 3.92 0.72
CA TRP A 21 6.88 3.50 2.01
C TRP A 21 7.67 4.12 3.18
N GLY A 22 9.00 4.14 3.10
CA GLY A 22 9.85 4.78 4.11
C GLY A 22 9.65 6.31 4.19
N MET A 23 9.35 6.96 3.07
CA MET A 23 9.07 8.40 3.02
C MET A 23 7.70 8.79 3.62
N LEU A 24 6.77 7.84 3.79
CA LEU A 24 5.42 8.12 4.26
C LEU A 24 5.40 8.91 5.56
N GLN A 25 6.32 8.63 6.50
CA GLN A 25 6.35 9.31 7.79
C GLN A 25 6.58 10.82 7.67
N CYS A 26 7.46 11.22 6.77
CA CYS A 26 7.79 12.63 6.56
C CYS A 26 6.72 13.37 5.75
N LEU A 27 6.02 12.65 4.86
CA LEU A 27 5.04 13.24 3.95
C LEU A 27 3.63 13.29 4.55
N THR A 28 3.31 12.37 5.46
CA THR A 28 1.95 12.22 6.00
C THR A 28 1.52 13.43 6.84
N VAL A 29 2.47 14.07 7.51
CA VAL A 29 2.19 15.24 8.37
C VAL A 29 1.87 16.52 7.58
N LYS A 30 2.20 16.57 6.29
CA LYS A 30 1.89 17.72 5.44
C LYS A 30 0.47 17.61 4.90
N LEU A 31 -0.40 18.52 5.33
CA LEU A 31 -1.73 18.69 4.74
C LEU A 31 -1.68 19.65 3.55
N VAL A 32 -2.41 19.32 2.50
CA VAL A 32 -2.54 20.11 1.27
C VAL A 32 -4.04 20.34 1.00
N PRO A 33 -4.45 21.57 0.63
CA PRO A 33 -5.82 21.84 0.26
C PRO A 33 -6.15 21.23 -1.10
N LEU A 34 -7.32 20.65 -1.23
CA LEU A 34 -7.89 20.22 -2.49
C LEU A 34 -9.27 20.85 -2.67
N ASP A 35 -9.41 21.63 -3.74
CA ASP A 35 -10.68 22.24 -4.10
C ASP A 35 -11.57 21.22 -4.82
N LEU A 36 -12.64 20.80 -4.15
CA LEU A 36 -13.68 19.93 -4.67
C LEU A 36 -15.02 20.66 -4.72
N ALA A 37 -15.02 21.99 -4.87
CA ALA A 37 -16.25 22.76 -5.01
C ALA A 37 -17.13 22.27 -6.16
N TRP A 38 -16.52 21.74 -7.23
CA TRP A 38 -17.22 21.13 -8.37
C TRP A 38 -18.03 19.87 -8.01
N LEU A 39 -17.73 19.20 -6.89
CA LEU A 39 -18.50 18.09 -6.31
C LEU A 39 -19.45 18.53 -5.19
N GLY A 40 -19.54 19.82 -4.87
CA GLY A 40 -20.32 20.34 -3.75
C GLY A 40 -19.72 20.07 -2.37
N LEU A 41 -18.45 19.63 -2.30
CA LEU A 41 -17.76 19.25 -1.05
C LEU A 41 -16.88 20.37 -0.46
N GLY A 42 -16.66 21.46 -1.20
CA GLY A 42 -15.78 22.57 -0.79
C GLY A 42 -14.29 22.20 -0.78
N THR A 43 -13.49 23.00 -0.08
CA THR A 43 -12.05 22.74 0.07
C THR A 43 -11.80 21.74 1.20
N LEU A 44 -11.34 20.55 0.85
CA LEU A 44 -10.95 19.53 1.82
C LEU A 44 -9.43 19.52 2.00
N ALA A 45 -8.96 19.25 3.21
CA ALA A 45 -7.54 19.01 3.46
C ALA A 45 -7.26 17.50 3.32
N PHE A 46 -6.20 17.14 2.60
CA PHE A 46 -5.73 15.77 2.52
C PHE A 46 -4.24 15.69 2.88
N SER A 47 -3.80 14.51 3.31
CA SER A 47 -2.40 14.27 3.66
C SER A 47 -1.57 14.01 2.40
N TYR A 48 -0.45 14.72 2.24
CA TYR A 48 0.46 14.53 1.12
C TYR A 48 1.07 13.12 1.08
N GLY A 49 1.19 12.45 2.24
CA GLY A 49 1.56 11.04 2.31
C GLY A 49 0.62 10.12 1.53
N SER A 50 -0.65 10.49 1.37
CA SER A 50 -1.60 9.73 0.55
C SER A 50 -1.19 9.69 -0.93
N PHE A 51 -0.51 10.72 -1.45
CA PHE A 51 0.05 10.68 -2.80
C PHE A 51 1.23 9.72 -2.91
N ALA A 52 2.12 9.69 -1.92
CA ALA A 52 3.21 8.71 -1.91
C ALA A 52 2.66 7.27 -1.89
N HIS A 53 1.58 7.04 -1.15
CA HIS A 53 0.88 5.75 -1.12
C HIS A 53 0.23 5.39 -2.48
N ALA A 54 -0.15 6.38 -3.30
CA ALA A 54 -0.64 6.14 -4.66
C ALA A 54 0.39 5.44 -5.56
N PHE A 55 1.68 5.55 -5.26
CA PHE A 55 2.75 4.87 -6.01
C PHE A 55 3.07 3.48 -5.46
N THR A 56 2.63 3.14 -4.24
CA THR A 56 2.92 1.84 -3.63
C THR A 56 1.98 0.75 -4.16
N PHE A 57 0.69 1.04 -4.34
CA PHE A 57 -0.30 0.11 -4.92
C PHE A 57 0.11 -0.44 -6.29
N PRO A 58 0.50 0.40 -7.28
CA PRO A 58 0.83 -0.14 -8.59
C PRO A 58 2.06 -1.06 -8.53
N CYS A 59 2.97 -0.83 -7.58
CA CYS A 59 4.11 -1.70 -7.35
C CYS A 59 3.67 -3.07 -6.79
N THR A 60 2.79 -3.10 -5.79
CA THR A 60 2.29 -4.35 -5.19
C THR A 60 1.37 -5.13 -6.13
N ASP A 61 0.49 -4.44 -6.85
CA ASP A 61 -0.43 -5.04 -7.81
C ASP A 61 0.32 -5.63 -9.01
N ALA A 62 1.27 -4.88 -9.59
CA ALA A 62 2.15 -5.43 -10.62
C ALA A 62 2.98 -6.60 -10.07
N ALA A 63 3.44 -6.51 -8.81
CA ALA A 63 4.19 -7.60 -8.21
C ALA A 63 3.35 -8.88 -8.05
N ALA A 64 2.12 -8.74 -7.57
CA ALA A 64 1.16 -9.82 -7.40
C ALA A 64 0.78 -10.44 -8.76
N GLU A 65 0.67 -9.61 -9.80
CA GLU A 65 0.34 -10.05 -11.14
C GLU A 65 1.47 -10.85 -11.80
N ILE A 66 2.71 -10.37 -11.72
CA ILE A 66 3.84 -10.91 -12.48
C ILE A 66 4.56 -12.03 -11.73
N TRP A 67 4.83 -11.83 -10.43
CA TRP A 67 5.62 -12.75 -9.60
C TRP A 67 4.79 -13.44 -8.50
N GLY A 68 3.49 -13.17 -8.45
CA GLY A 68 2.56 -13.82 -7.53
C GLY A 68 2.53 -13.21 -6.13
N ALA A 69 1.53 -13.64 -5.36
CA ALA A 69 1.23 -13.09 -4.04
C ALA A 69 2.37 -13.25 -3.02
N LYS A 70 3.20 -14.30 -3.14
CA LYS A 70 4.36 -14.50 -2.25
C LYS A 70 5.35 -13.34 -2.34
N ARG A 71 5.68 -12.89 -3.56
CA ARG A 71 6.60 -11.77 -3.77
C ARG A 71 5.97 -10.43 -3.40
N ALA A 72 4.69 -10.22 -3.74
CA ALA A 72 3.96 -9.04 -3.29
C ALA A 72 3.92 -8.92 -1.76
N ARG A 73 3.63 -10.02 -1.04
CA ARG A 73 3.65 -10.04 0.44
C ARG A 73 5.04 -9.72 0.99
N MET A 74 6.10 -10.20 0.34
CA MET A 74 7.47 -9.87 0.74
C MET A 74 7.75 -8.36 0.62
N MET A 75 7.26 -7.69 -0.44
CA MET A 75 7.35 -6.23 -0.55
C MET A 75 6.66 -5.55 0.64
N VAL A 76 5.44 -5.96 0.97
CA VAL A 76 4.67 -5.40 2.10
C VAL A 76 5.41 -5.57 3.42
N TYR A 77 5.91 -6.78 3.73
CA TYR A 77 6.65 -7.04 4.97
C TYR A 77 7.92 -6.23 5.06
N MET A 78 8.66 -6.10 3.97
CA MET A 78 9.92 -5.35 3.94
C MET A 78 9.69 -3.84 4.03
N GLY A 79 8.68 -3.31 3.34
CA GLY A 79 8.26 -1.91 3.50
C GLY A 79 7.82 -1.61 4.93
N THR A 80 7.01 -2.50 5.51
CA THR A 80 6.56 -2.42 6.92
C THR A 80 7.75 -2.40 7.89
N ALA A 81 8.72 -3.29 7.69
CA ALA A 81 9.94 -3.32 8.51
C ALA A 81 10.72 -2.00 8.40
N VAL A 82 10.93 -1.49 7.19
CA VAL A 82 11.61 -0.21 6.97
C VAL A 82 10.86 0.95 7.60
N TYR A 83 9.53 0.99 7.50
CA TYR A 83 8.71 1.99 8.16
C TYR A 83 8.89 1.98 9.67
N ILE A 84 8.87 0.81 10.30
CA ILE A 84 9.10 0.67 11.74
C ILE A 84 10.48 1.20 12.11
N VAL A 85 11.51 0.83 11.35
CA VAL A 85 12.89 1.34 11.57
C VAL A 85 12.92 2.87 11.47
N CYS A 86 12.40 3.45 10.39
CA CYS A 86 12.33 4.90 10.20
C CYS A 86 11.58 5.59 11.36
N THR A 87 10.47 5.00 11.81
CA THR A 87 9.68 5.47 12.94
C THR A 87 10.49 5.53 14.23
N VAL A 88 11.23 4.46 14.54
CA VAL A 88 12.07 4.39 15.74
C VAL A 88 13.16 5.45 15.69
N PHE A 89 13.83 5.62 14.55
CA PHE A 89 14.87 6.65 14.40
C PHE A 89 14.30 8.07 14.52
N LEU A 90 13.14 8.35 13.92
CA LEU A 90 12.47 9.66 14.06
C LEU A 90 12.08 9.92 15.52
N PHE A 91 11.53 8.92 16.20
CA PHE A 91 11.18 9.03 17.62
C PHE A 91 12.41 9.33 18.48
N LEU A 92 13.51 8.59 18.29
CA LEU A 92 14.77 8.83 19.01
C LEU A 92 15.34 10.21 18.71
N ALA A 93 15.28 10.66 17.46
CA ALA A 93 15.76 11.97 17.05
C ALA A 93 14.97 13.13 17.70
N VAL A 94 13.65 12.98 17.86
CA VAL A 94 12.80 13.97 18.54
C VAL A 94 13.11 14.06 20.04
N GLN A 95 13.53 12.96 20.67
CA GLN A 95 13.89 12.93 22.09
C GLN A 95 15.33 13.38 22.37
N ALA A 96 16.19 13.40 21.36
CA ALA A 96 17.58 13.80 21.51
C ALA A 96 17.69 15.31 21.79
N PRO A 97 18.60 15.74 22.69
CA PRO A 97 18.80 17.16 22.93
C PRO A 97 19.37 17.84 21.68
N PRO A 98 18.92 19.07 21.35
CA PRO A 98 19.50 19.82 20.25
C PRO A 98 20.94 20.25 20.55
N ALA A 99 21.73 20.40 19.50
CA ALA A 99 23.04 21.04 19.60
C ALA A 99 22.89 22.53 19.99
N GLU A 100 23.87 23.06 20.73
CA GLU A 100 23.89 24.48 21.11
C GLU A 100 23.84 25.37 19.87
N GLY A 101 22.91 26.33 19.86
CA GLY A 101 22.72 27.24 18.73
C GLY A 101 21.95 26.67 17.53
N TRP A 102 21.45 25.43 17.58
CA TRP A 102 20.59 24.87 16.52
C TRP A 102 19.20 25.54 16.52
N PRO A 103 18.82 26.29 15.48
CA PRO A 103 17.61 27.12 15.52
C PRO A 103 16.31 26.39 15.13
N LEU A 104 16.39 25.18 14.57
CA LEU A 104 15.24 24.46 14.01
C LEU A 104 14.68 23.36 14.92
N ASN A 105 15.11 23.29 16.18
CA ASN A 105 14.74 22.18 17.08
C ASN A 105 13.23 22.12 17.28
N ASP A 106 12.62 23.25 17.63
CA ASP A 106 11.20 23.30 17.95
C ASP A 106 10.34 22.98 16.72
N ALA A 107 10.76 23.40 15.52
CA ALA A 107 10.11 23.04 14.28
C ALA A 107 10.25 21.54 13.96
N TYR A 108 11.44 20.97 14.18
CA TYR A 108 11.69 19.53 14.00
C TYR A 108 10.82 18.69 14.92
N VAL A 109 10.81 19.04 16.21
CA VAL A 109 9.98 18.39 17.23
C VAL A 109 8.50 18.55 16.87
N ALA A 110 8.02 19.74 16.53
CA ALA A 110 6.62 19.94 16.14
C ALA A 110 6.18 19.11 14.92
N LEU A 111 7.08 18.88 13.96
CA LEU A 111 6.79 18.07 12.76
C LEU A 111 6.81 16.56 13.07
N PHE A 112 7.80 16.07 13.81
CA PHE A 112 8.07 14.63 13.94
C PHE A 112 7.67 14.04 15.29
N GLN A 113 7.31 14.86 16.29
CA GLN A 113 6.70 14.40 17.53
C GLN A 113 5.28 13.86 17.31
N GLY A 114 4.74 14.00 16.09
CA GLY A 114 3.44 13.52 15.64
C GLY A 114 2.96 12.31 16.43
N GLY A 115 1.75 12.44 17.01
CA GLY A 115 1.29 11.56 18.09
C GLY A 115 1.48 10.08 17.77
N PRO A 116 2.10 9.28 18.65
CA PRO A 116 2.33 7.83 18.46
C PRO A 116 1.11 7.08 17.92
N ARG A 117 -0.07 7.58 18.27
CA ARG A 117 -1.38 7.16 17.79
C ARG A 117 -1.55 7.22 16.26
N ILE A 118 -1.14 8.30 15.60
CA ILE A 118 -1.22 8.45 14.13
C ILE A 118 -0.29 7.45 13.46
N ILE A 119 0.94 7.36 13.95
CA ILE A 119 1.96 6.43 13.44
C ILE A 119 1.49 4.99 13.53
N LEU A 120 0.97 4.58 14.69
CA LEU A 120 0.41 3.24 14.90
C LEU A 120 -0.83 3.01 14.04
N GLY A 121 -1.71 4.00 13.93
CA GLY A 121 -2.88 3.96 13.06
C GLY A 121 -2.50 3.73 11.60
N SER A 122 -1.54 4.48 11.08
CA SER A 122 -1.03 4.35 9.72
C SER A 122 -0.37 2.99 9.49
N LEU A 123 0.44 2.50 10.43
CA LEU A 123 1.09 1.20 10.32
C LEU A 123 0.06 0.06 10.21
N LEU A 124 -0.90 0.04 11.14
CA LEU A 124 -1.92 -1.01 11.18
C LEU A 124 -2.85 -0.93 9.96
N ALA A 125 -3.30 0.28 9.61
CA ALA A 125 -4.16 0.50 8.46
C ALA A 125 -3.51 0.02 7.17
N THR A 126 -2.30 0.50 6.88
CA THR A 126 -1.59 0.21 5.63
C THR A 126 -1.17 -1.26 5.55
N LEU A 127 -0.70 -1.87 6.64
CA LEU A 127 -0.37 -3.30 6.66
C LEU A 127 -1.60 -4.16 6.40
N SER A 128 -2.71 -3.91 7.12
CA SER A 128 -3.95 -4.66 6.93
C SER A 128 -4.52 -4.46 5.53
N ALA A 129 -4.50 -3.24 5.01
CA ALA A 129 -4.97 -2.91 3.68
C ALA A 129 -4.14 -3.59 2.58
N GLN A 130 -2.81 -3.51 2.64
CA GLN A 130 -1.95 -4.11 1.62
C GLN A 130 -2.04 -5.65 1.60
N LEU A 131 -2.17 -6.28 2.76
CA LEU A 131 -2.35 -7.74 2.82
C LEU A 131 -3.74 -8.15 2.30
N TRP A 132 -4.77 -7.38 2.64
CA TRP A 132 -6.11 -7.56 2.09
C TRP A 132 -6.13 -7.40 0.57
N ASP A 133 -5.43 -6.38 0.08
CA ASP A 133 -5.29 -6.07 -1.34
C ASP A 133 -4.75 -7.27 -2.12
N ILE A 134 -3.59 -7.79 -1.71
CA ILE A 134 -2.95 -8.95 -2.33
C ILE A 134 -3.86 -10.19 -2.29
N TYR A 135 -4.54 -10.42 -1.15
CA TYR A 135 -5.44 -11.55 -0.98
C TYR A 135 -6.63 -11.47 -1.95
N VAL A 136 -7.30 -10.33 -2.03
CA VAL A 136 -8.44 -10.12 -2.92
C VAL A 136 -7.98 -10.15 -4.38
N PHE A 137 -6.85 -9.55 -4.70
CA PHE A 137 -6.27 -9.57 -6.05
C PHE A 137 -6.06 -11.01 -6.53
N GLU A 138 -5.41 -11.84 -5.72
CA GLU A 138 -5.18 -13.26 -6.02
C GLU A 138 -6.51 -14.03 -6.14
N TRP A 139 -7.45 -13.77 -5.24
CA TRP A 139 -8.77 -14.40 -5.26
C TRP A 139 -9.59 -14.06 -6.51
N VAL A 140 -9.59 -12.79 -6.95
CA VAL A 140 -10.24 -12.39 -8.21
C VAL A 140 -9.50 -12.99 -9.39
N LYS A 141 -8.15 -13.01 -9.38
CA LYS A 141 -7.35 -13.63 -10.45
C LYS A 141 -7.68 -15.11 -10.64
N LYS A 142 -7.78 -15.89 -9.56
CA LYS A 142 -8.25 -17.30 -9.61
C LYS A 142 -9.67 -17.41 -10.18
N ARG A 143 -10.53 -16.43 -9.85
CA ARG A 143 -11.88 -16.16 -10.39
C ARG A 143 -11.96 -16.02 -11.91
N THR A 144 -11.20 -15.07 -12.41
CA THR A 144 -11.44 -14.46 -13.72
C THR A 144 -10.38 -14.82 -14.76
N GLY A 145 -9.36 -15.57 -14.36
CA GLY A 145 -8.20 -15.88 -15.19
C GLY A 145 -7.41 -14.62 -15.56
N GLU A 146 -6.69 -14.69 -16.68
CA GLU A 146 -5.68 -13.70 -17.06
C GLU A 146 -6.26 -12.40 -17.63
N LYS A 147 -7.44 -12.45 -18.26
CA LYS A 147 -7.95 -11.39 -19.15
C LYS A 147 -8.35 -10.10 -18.44
N ASN A 148 -8.83 -10.18 -17.20
CA ASN A 148 -9.47 -9.06 -16.51
C ASN A 148 -8.58 -8.45 -15.42
N LEU A 149 -7.37 -7.98 -15.79
CA LEU A 149 -6.46 -7.31 -14.85
C LEU A 149 -7.09 -6.08 -14.19
N TRP A 150 -7.79 -5.24 -14.96
CA TRP A 150 -8.50 -4.07 -14.42
C TRP A 150 -9.49 -4.43 -13.31
N LEU A 151 -10.18 -5.57 -13.43
CA LEU A 151 -11.22 -5.96 -12.47
C LEU A 151 -10.60 -6.36 -11.14
N ARG A 152 -9.55 -7.21 -11.17
CA ARG A 152 -8.86 -7.61 -9.95
C ARG A 152 -8.19 -6.42 -9.26
N ASN A 153 -7.57 -5.54 -10.03
CA ASN A 153 -6.95 -4.31 -9.53
C ASN A 153 -7.99 -3.42 -8.82
N ASN A 154 -9.05 -3.01 -9.52
CA ASN A 154 -10.02 -2.10 -8.90
C ASN A 154 -10.74 -2.73 -7.71
N VAL A 155 -11.09 -4.02 -7.76
CA VAL A 155 -11.77 -4.69 -6.65
C VAL A 155 -10.86 -4.83 -5.43
N SER A 156 -9.58 -5.19 -5.61
CA SER A 156 -8.62 -5.23 -4.50
C SER A 156 -8.38 -3.84 -3.93
N THR A 157 -8.04 -2.87 -4.79
CA THR A 157 -7.69 -1.51 -4.37
C THR A 157 -8.87 -0.81 -3.70
N PHE A 158 -10.09 -0.93 -4.21
CA PHE A 158 -11.26 -0.28 -3.59
C PHE A 158 -11.57 -0.86 -2.21
N GLY A 159 -11.42 -2.18 -2.05
CA GLY A 159 -11.62 -2.85 -0.76
C GLY A 159 -10.52 -2.50 0.25
N SER A 160 -9.26 -2.52 -0.20
CA SER A 160 -8.11 -2.22 0.65
C SER A 160 -8.11 -0.75 1.10
N GLN A 161 -8.48 0.19 0.22
CA GLN A 161 -8.57 1.61 0.58
C GLN A 161 -9.70 1.90 1.59
N LEU A 162 -10.80 1.16 1.54
CA LEU A 162 -11.87 1.28 2.53
C LEU A 162 -11.38 0.79 3.89
N LEU A 163 -10.70 -0.36 3.91
CA LEU A 163 -10.10 -0.93 5.11
C LEU A 163 -9.05 -0.01 5.72
N ASP A 164 -8.11 0.48 4.90
CA ASP A 164 -7.06 1.44 5.29
C ASP A 164 -7.67 2.69 5.95
N THR A 165 -8.60 3.33 5.24
CA THR A 165 -9.18 4.60 5.70
C THR A 165 -9.99 4.42 6.97
N THR A 166 -10.72 3.31 7.09
CA THR A 166 -11.53 3.01 8.28
C THR A 166 -10.64 2.75 9.50
N ILE A 167 -9.62 1.87 9.36
CA ILE A 167 -8.69 1.57 10.45
C ILE A 167 -7.92 2.83 10.85
N PHE A 168 -7.37 3.55 9.87
CA PHE A 168 -6.58 4.76 10.12
C PHE A 168 -7.41 5.82 10.85
N CYS A 169 -8.59 6.19 10.34
CA CYS A 169 -9.38 7.25 10.96
C CYS A 169 -9.85 6.85 12.36
N THR A 170 -10.23 5.59 12.55
CA THR A 170 -10.64 5.06 13.86
C THR A 170 -9.47 5.15 14.85
N ILE A 171 -8.30 4.61 14.49
CA ILE A 171 -7.16 4.61 15.39
C ILE A 171 -6.65 6.04 15.60
N ALA A 172 -6.53 6.87 14.57
CA ALA A 172 -5.96 8.20 14.67
C ALA A 172 -6.87 9.19 15.41
N PHE A 173 -8.19 9.14 15.22
CA PHE A 173 -9.09 10.23 15.62
C PHE A 173 -10.20 9.85 16.62
N TYR A 174 -10.41 8.57 16.93
CA TYR A 174 -11.49 8.17 17.85
C TYR A 174 -11.33 8.81 19.24
N GLY A 175 -12.36 9.49 19.75
CA GLY A 175 -12.26 10.23 21.02
C GLY A 175 -11.42 11.52 20.97
N ILE A 176 -10.94 11.92 19.78
CA ILE A 176 -10.35 13.26 19.53
C ILE A 176 -11.35 14.12 18.76
N ILE A 177 -11.96 13.57 17.72
CA ILE A 177 -13.02 14.25 16.96
C ILE A 177 -14.41 13.77 17.40
N PRO A 178 -15.45 14.59 17.24
CA PRO A 178 -16.83 14.18 17.50
C PRO A 178 -17.22 12.93 16.68
N ASN A 179 -17.89 11.98 17.33
CA ASN A 179 -18.21 10.68 16.72
C ASN A 179 -19.16 10.79 15.52
N ASP A 180 -19.97 11.85 15.45
CA ASP A 180 -20.84 12.18 14.31
C ASP A 180 -20.08 12.68 13.08
N VAL A 181 -18.85 13.18 13.27
CA VAL A 181 -17.96 13.66 12.20
C VAL A 181 -17.13 12.49 11.62
N MET A 182 -16.86 11.45 12.41
CA MET A 182 -16.02 10.31 12.02
C MET A 182 -16.46 9.63 10.71
N PRO A 183 -17.76 9.27 10.50
CA PRO A 183 -18.18 8.65 9.25
C PRO A 183 -17.98 9.58 8.04
N LYS A 184 -18.19 10.89 8.22
CA LYS A 184 -17.99 11.87 7.15
C LYS A 184 -16.52 11.97 6.76
N LEU A 185 -15.62 11.93 7.74
CA LEU A 185 -14.17 11.92 7.50
C LEU A 185 -13.74 10.66 6.75
N ILE A 186 -14.23 9.48 7.17
CA ILE A 186 -13.91 8.21 6.51
C ILE A 186 -14.41 8.22 5.07
N ILE A 187 -15.68 8.56 4.85
CA ILE A 187 -16.29 8.59 3.52
C ILE A 187 -15.58 9.61 2.62
N GLY A 188 -15.36 10.85 3.10
CA GLY A 188 -14.68 11.89 2.33
C GLY A 188 -13.26 11.51 1.94
N SER A 189 -12.49 10.95 2.89
CA SER A 189 -11.13 10.47 2.63
C SER A 189 -11.11 9.28 1.67
N TYR A 190 -12.06 8.36 1.79
CA TYR A 190 -12.16 7.18 0.94
C TYR A 190 -12.51 7.54 -0.51
N LEU A 191 -13.49 8.41 -0.72
CA LEU A 191 -13.88 8.86 -2.07
C LEU A 191 -12.71 9.49 -2.82
N MET A 192 -11.86 10.24 -2.12
CA MET A 192 -10.65 10.80 -2.71
C MET A 192 -9.66 9.73 -3.16
N LYS A 193 -9.48 8.68 -2.35
CA LYS A 193 -8.59 7.57 -2.71
C LYS A 193 -9.15 6.71 -3.84
N LEU A 194 -10.48 6.61 -3.98
CA LEU A 194 -11.09 5.93 -5.12
C LEU A 194 -10.76 6.61 -6.46
N LEU A 195 -10.75 7.93 -6.51
CA LEU A 195 -10.36 8.66 -7.73
C LEU A 195 -8.92 8.34 -8.14
N VAL A 196 -8.03 8.27 -7.16
CA VAL A 196 -6.62 7.90 -7.37
C VAL A 196 -6.49 6.43 -7.79
N ALA A 197 -7.28 5.52 -7.21
CA ALA A 197 -7.28 4.10 -7.55
C ALA A 197 -7.75 3.82 -9.00
N VAL A 198 -8.60 4.66 -9.56
CA VAL A 198 -8.96 4.54 -10.99
C VAL A 198 -7.76 4.88 -11.89
N ILE A 199 -6.94 5.87 -11.50
CA ILE A 199 -5.70 6.24 -12.20
C ILE A 199 -4.60 5.18 -12.00
N ASP A 200 -4.64 4.44 -10.91
CA ASP A 200 -3.70 3.36 -10.65
C ASP A 200 -3.78 2.24 -11.71
N THR A 201 -5.00 1.90 -12.14
CA THR A 201 -5.22 0.81 -13.12
C THR A 201 -4.35 0.96 -14.39
N PRO A 202 -4.36 2.07 -15.15
CA PRO A 202 -3.50 2.20 -16.33
C PRO A 202 -2.01 2.15 -15.99
N ILE A 203 -1.58 2.60 -14.80
CA ILE A 203 -0.18 2.53 -14.36
C ILE A 203 0.24 1.06 -14.20
N VAL A 204 -0.60 0.23 -13.57
CA VAL A 204 -0.34 -1.20 -13.42
C VAL A 204 -0.18 -1.89 -14.78
N TYR A 205 -1.05 -1.58 -15.74
CA TYR A 205 -0.91 -2.11 -17.11
C TYR A 205 0.43 -1.71 -17.76
N ILE A 206 0.86 -0.45 -17.59
CA ILE A 206 2.14 0.04 -18.10
C ILE A 206 3.31 -0.71 -17.46
N VAL A 207 3.29 -0.89 -16.13
CA VAL A 207 4.34 -1.62 -15.41
C VAL A 207 4.38 -3.08 -15.83
N VAL A 208 3.23 -3.74 -15.95
CA VAL A 208 3.14 -5.14 -16.42
C VAL A 208 3.70 -5.29 -17.83
N TYR A 209 3.35 -4.37 -18.74
CA TYR A 209 3.88 -4.35 -20.10
C TYR A 209 5.38 -4.09 -20.12
N TRP A 210 5.88 -3.14 -19.33
CA TRP A 210 7.31 -2.85 -19.22
C TRP A 210 8.12 -4.06 -18.73
N VAL A 211 7.57 -4.85 -17.79
CA VAL A 211 8.26 -6.04 -17.27
C VAL A 211 8.19 -7.21 -18.25
N THR A 212 6.99 -7.54 -18.70
CA THR A 212 6.68 -8.81 -19.38
C THR A 212 6.57 -8.72 -20.91
N GLY A 213 6.47 -7.51 -21.46
CA GLY A 213 6.13 -7.27 -22.88
C GLY A 213 4.66 -7.54 -23.24
N HIS A 214 3.83 -7.87 -22.25
CA HIS A 214 2.41 -8.21 -22.43
C HIS A 214 1.54 -7.38 -21.49
N TRP A 215 0.27 -7.20 -21.84
CA TRP A 215 -0.68 -6.39 -21.06
C TRP A 215 -1.25 -7.11 -19.83
N THR A 216 -1.04 -8.43 -19.73
CA THR A 216 -1.48 -9.29 -18.63
C THR A 216 -0.45 -10.41 -18.45
N SER A 217 -0.34 -10.95 -17.24
CA SER A 217 0.59 -12.05 -16.95
C SER A 217 -0.15 -13.26 -16.40
N LYS A 218 0.24 -14.46 -16.88
CA LYS A 218 -0.09 -15.72 -16.20
C LYS A 218 0.31 -15.65 -14.72
N GLY A 219 1.39 -14.92 -14.44
CA GLY A 219 2.03 -14.85 -13.15
C GLY A 219 2.81 -16.14 -12.88
N ASP A 220 3.78 -16.05 -11.97
CA ASP A 220 4.38 -17.25 -11.39
C ASP A 220 3.36 -17.83 -10.39
N ILE A 221 2.24 -18.37 -10.88
CA ILE A 221 1.32 -19.14 -10.05
C ILE A 221 2.11 -20.39 -9.68
N VAL A 222 2.52 -20.47 -8.42
CA VAL A 222 2.97 -21.74 -7.86
C VAL A 222 1.75 -22.65 -7.97
N GLU A 223 1.75 -23.53 -8.97
CA GLU A 223 0.89 -24.71 -8.93
C GLU A 223 1.20 -25.37 -7.59
N GLU A 224 0.26 -25.32 -6.65
CA GLU A 224 0.28 -26.28 -5.55
C GLU A 224 0.26 -27.63 -6.26
N GLU A 225 1.40 -28.32 -6.26
CA GLU A 225 1.50 -29.72 -6.63
C GLU A 225 0.38 -30.44 -5.88
N THR A 226 -0.69 -30.76 -6.59
CA THR A 226 -1.64 -31.76 -6.15
C THR A 226 -0.84 -33.05 -6.09
N ASN A 227 -0.36 -33.35 -4.89
CA ASN A 227 0.22 -34.61 -4.52
C ASN A 227 -0.91 -35.67 -4.53
N ASP A 228 -1.39 -36.01 -5.73
CA ASP A 228 -2.15 -37.23 -5.98
C ASP A 228 -1.10 -38.35 -6.09
N GLY A 229 -0.71 -38.84 -4.91
CA GLY A 229 0.10 -40.04 -4.79
C GLY A 229 -0.66 -41.24 -5.36
N ASP A 230 -0.05 -41.87 -6.36
CA ASP A 230 -0.09 -43.29 -6.66
C ASP A 230 -1.46 -43.96 -6.65
N ASN A 231 -2.13 -43.84 -7.79
CA ASN A 231 -3.06 -44.86 -8.26
C ASN A 231 -2.26 -45.91 -9.06
N GLU A 232 -1.40 -46.68 -8.39
CA GLU A 232 -0.77 -47.88 -8.96
C GLU A 232 -1.42 -49.15 -8.39
N THR A 233 -2.33 -49.70 -9.18
CA THR A 233 -2.38 -51.12 -9.55
C THR A 233 -2.04 -52.16 -8.46
N GLY A 234 -3.09 -52.68 -7.82
CA GLY A 234 -3.05 -53.90 -7.01
C GLY A 234 -4.36 -54.69 -7.08
N ALA A 235 -4.88 -54.89 -8.30
CA ALA A 235 -6.03 -55.76 -8.56
C ALA A 235 -5.64 -56.82 -9.58
N THR A 236 -5.01 -57.92 -9.13
CA THR A 236 -5.06 -59.24 -9.77
C THR A 236 -4.73 -60.33 -8.76
N SER A 237 -5.60 -61.35 -8.74
CA SER A 237 -5.54 -62.69 -8.12
C SER A 237 -5.57 -62.82 -6.60
#